data_AF-A0A2D4M0C1-F1
#
_entry.id   AF-A0A2D4M0C1-F1
#
_cell.length_a   1.000
_cell.length_b   1.000
_cell.length_c   1.000
_cell.angle_alpha   90.00
_cell.angle_beta   90.00
_cell.angle_gamma   90.00
#
_symmetry.space_group_name_H-M   'P 1'
#
loop_
_entity.id
_entity.type
_entity.pdbx_description
1 polymer ?
#
loop_
_entity_poly.entity_id
_entity_poly.type
_entity_poly.pdbx_seq_one_letter_code
_entity_poly.pdbx_strand_id
1 'polypeptide(L)'
;YPTWDLNKVLVALTKELFEPLKTISLHFLTYKVVFLVAITSARRISELATLSARRDLCYYHSDRMVLRPDPTFIPKINSAFHRAQELILPNFCSRPSHPLEYQWHRLD
;
A
#
# COMPACT_ATOMS: atom_id res chain seq x y z
N TYR A 1 17.63 -4.18 -16.48
CA TYR A 1 16.15 -4.21 -16.32
C TYR A 1 15.82 -5.12 -15.16
N PRO A 2 14.77 -4.88 -14.36
CA PRO A 2 14.33 -5.87 -13.38
C PRO A 2 14.11 -7.22 -14.08
N THR A 3 14.60 -8.29 -13.47
CA THR A 3 14.46 -9.66 -13.99
C THR A 3 13.09 -10.28 -13.69
N TRP A 4 12.24 -9.56 -12.97
CA TRP A 4 10.92 -10.01 -12.53
C TRP A 4 9.78 -9.40 -13.37
N ASP A 5 8.67 -10.12 -13.45
CA ASP A 5 7.45 -9.73 -14.18
C ASP A 5 6.37 -9.31 -13.19
N LEU A 6 5.89 -8.06 -13.29
CA LEU A 6 4.91 -7.51 -12.38
C LEU A 6 3.61 -8.33 -12.34
N ASN A 7 3.11 -8.80 -13.48
CA ASN A 7 1.89 -9.59 -13.52
C ASN A 7 2.06 -10.91 -12.79
N LYS A 8 3.23 -11.56 -12.92
CA LYS A 8 3.54 -12.78 -12.18
C LYS A 8 3.60 -12.53 -10.68
N VAL A 9 4.20 -11.41 -10.25
CA VAL A 9 4.25 -11.05 -8.82
C VAL A 9 2.85 -10.79 -8.29
N LEU A 10 2.03 -10.01 -9.00
CA LEU A 10 0.64 -9.73 -8.61
C LEU A 10 -0.20 -11.01 -8.50
N VAL A 11 -0.05 -11.95 -9.44
CA VAL A 11 -0.71 -13.26 -9.37
C VAL A 11 -0.21 -14.04 -8.15
N ALA A 12 1.11 -14.06 -7.88
CA ALA A 12 1.67 -14.76 -6.73
C ALA A 12 1.16 -14.19 -5.39
N LEU A 13 0.93 -12.88 -5.28
CA LEU A 13 0.36 -12.24 -4.09
C LEU A 13 -1.09 -12.67 -3.78
N THR A 14 -1.76 -13.35 -4.72
CA THR A 14 -3.12 -13.92 -4.53
C THR A 14 -3.12 -15.42 -4.22
N LYS A 15 -1.95 -16.02 -3.92
CA LYS A 15 -1.77 -17.45 -3.64
C LYS A 15 -1.40 -17.70 -2.17
N GLU A 16 -1.31 -18.97 -1.80
CA GLU A 16 -1.15 -19.50 -0.43
C GLU A 16 0.00 -18.90 0.41
N LEU A 17 1.07 -18.37 -0.20
CA LEU A 17 2.12 -17.68 0.56
C LEU A 17 1.65 -16.32 1.13
N PHE A 18 0.66 -15.72 0.48
CA PHE A 18 0.18 -14.36 0.71
C PHE A 18 -1.31 -14.30 1.05
N GLU A 19 -1.97 -15.46 1.14
CA GLU A 19 -3.38 -15.67 1.45
C GLU A 19 -3.55 -16.98 2.24
N PRO A 20 -4.54 -17.10 3.15
CA PRO A 20 -5.54 -16.08 3.47
C PRO A 20 -5.02 -15.04 4.48
N LEU A 21 -5.45 -13.79 4.33
CA LEU A 21 -5.04 -12.66 5.19
C LEU A 21 -5.26 -12.88 6.69
N LYS A 22 -6.19 -13.77 7.07
CA LYS A 22 -6.49 -14.08 8.48
C LYS A 22 -5.42 -14.92 9.18
N THR A 23 -4.70 -15.76 8.43
CA THR A 23 -3.75 -16.74 9.01
C THR A 23 -2.32 -16.54 8.56
N ILE A 24 -2.09 -15.68 7.56
CA ILE A 24 -0.76 -15.34 7.09
C ILE A 24 0.11 -14.74 8.21
N SER A 25 1.41 -15.05 8.21
CA SER A 25 2.35 -14.40 9.12
C SER A 25 2.43 -12.89 8.87
N LEU A 26 2.68 -12.12 9.93
CA LEU A 26 2.90 -10.67 9.83
C LEU A 26 4.04 -10.32 8.86
N HIS A 27 5.04 -11.19 8.73
CA HIS A 27 6.18 -11.01 7.82
C HIS A 27 5.72 -10.98 6.35
N PHE A 28 5.01 -12.00 5.89
CA PHE A 28 4.50 -12.06 4.52
C PHE A 28 3.41 -11.02 4.26
N LEU A 29 2.58 -10.71 5.25
CA LEU A 29 1.60 -9.63 5.16
C LEU A 29 2.30 -8.28 4.94
N THR A 30 3.38 -8.03 5.67
CA THR A 30 4.19 -6.81 5.52
C THR A 30 4.75 -6.71 4.12
N TYR A 31 5.31 -7.79 3.56
CA TYR A 31 5.82 -7.76 2.18
C TYR A 31 4.74 -7.48 1.16
N LYS A 32 3.58 -8.13 1.28
CA LYS A 32 2.43 -7.88 0.39
C LYS A 32 2.01 -6.43 0.43
N VAL A 33 1.80 -5.89 1.63
CA VAL A 33 1.33 -4.50 1.83
C VAL A 33 2.39 -3.51 1.33
N VAL A 34 3.64 -3.64 1.75
CA VAL A 34 4.72 -2.73 1.34
C VAL A 34 4.93 -2.78 -0.17
N PHE A 35 4.89 -3.96 -0.80
CA PHE A 35 5.01 -4.09 -2.25
C PHE A 35 3.87 -3.37 -2.97
N LEU A 36 2.62 -3.65 -2.59
CA LEU A 36 1.44 -3.02 -3.19
C LEU A 36 1.45 -1.50 -3.01
N VAL A 37 1.79 -1.02 -1.81
CA VAL A 37 1.94 0.42 -1.55
C VAL A 37 3.05 1.02 -2.41
N ALA A 38 4.19 0.35 -2.55
CA ALA A 38 5.30 0.86 -3.36
C ALA A 38 4.92 1.01 -4.84
N ILE A 39 4.29 0.00 -5.44
CA ILE A 39 3.93 0.02 -6.87
C ILE A 39 2.76 0.96 -7.18
N THR A 40 1.80 1.11 -6.26
CA THR A 40 0.61 1.96 -6.47
C THR A 40 0.86 3.43 -6.18
N SER A 41 1.77 3.74 -5.25
CA SER A 41 2.08 5.12 -4.86
C SER A 41 3.16 5.77 -5.72
N ALA A 42 3.96 4.98 -6.45
CA ALA A 42 5.16 5.40 -7.16
C ALA A 42 6.15 6.21 -6.29
N ARG A 43 6.16 5.95 -4.98
CA ARG A 43 7.02 6.64 -4.00
C ARG A 43 8.40 6.02 -3.95
N ARG A 44 9.40 6.85 -3.64
CA ARG A 44 10.75 6.36 -3.35
C ARG A 44 10.77 5.58 -2.05
N ILE A 45 11.71 4.65 -1.92
CA ILE A 45 11.89 3.85 -0.71
C ILE A 45 12.07 4.71 0.55
N SER A 46 12.77 5.84 0.44
CA SER A 46 12.97 6.77 1.55
C SER A 46 11.68 7.47 1.99
N GLU A 47 10.75 7.70 1.06
CA GLU A 47 9.43 8.28 1.38
C GLU A 47 8.53 7.21 2.03
N LEU A 48 8.56 5.97 1.54
CA LEU A 48 7.82 4.85 2.13
C LEU A 48 8.23 4.56 3.57
N ALA A 49 9.54 4.66 3.86
CA ALA A 49 10.07 4.44 5.21
C ALA A 49 9.57 5.45 6.27
N THR A 50 8.94 6.54 5.83
CA THR A 50 8.43 7.61 6.71
C THR A 50 6.95 7.45 7.05
N LEU A 51 6.28 6.50 6.38
CA LEU A 51 4.88 6.21 6.63
C LEU A 51 4.75 5.50 7.97
N SER A 52 3.71 5.86 8.73
CA SER A 52 3.47 5.31 10.06
C SER A 52 1.98 5.07 10.28
N ALA A 53 1.65 4.02 11.03
CA ALA A 53 0.30 3.75 11.51
C ALA A 53 -0.09 4.60 12.75
N ARG A 54 0.78 5.53 13.18
CA ARG A 54 0.46 6.47 14.26
C ARG A 54 -0.80 7.29 13.92
N ARG A 55 -1.64 7.53 14.93
CA ARG A 55 -2.96 8.19 14.76
C ARG A 55 -2.89 9.62 14.21
N ASP A 56 -1.78 10.31 14.43
CA ASP A 56 -1.54 11.67 13.91
C ASP A 56 -1.07 11.69 12.45
N LEU A 57 -0.64 10.54 11.93
CA LEU A 57 -0.10 10.39 10.58
C LEU A 57 -0.93 9.46 9.68
N CYS A 58 -1.82 8.64 10.25
CA CYS A 58 -2.68 7.72 9.52
C CYS A 58 -4.16 7.98 9.82
N TYR A 59 -4.90 8.43 8.82
CA TYR A 59 -6.31 8.76 8.92
C TYR A 59 -7.14 7.78 8.10
N TYR A 60 -8.11 7.15 8.75
CA TYR A 60 -9.06 6.26 8.11
C TYR A 60 -10.34 7.02 7.79
N HIS A 61 -10.73 7.03 6.52
CA HIS A 61 -12.04 7.47 6.06
C HIS A 61 -12.82 6.26 5.56
N SER A 62 -14.12 6.43 5.31
CA SER A 62 -14.98 5.36 4.78
C SER A 62 -14.57 4.88 3.39
N ASP A 63 -13.94 5.76 2.59
CA ASP A 63 -13.64 5.58 1.17
C ASP A 63 -12.14 5.51 0.85
N ARG A 64 -11.29 5.83 1.82
CA ARG A 64 -9.84 5.95 1.64
C ARG A 64 -9.08 5.94 2.96
N MET A 65 -7.79 5.70 2.88
CA MET A 65 -6.82 5.98 3.93
C MET A 65 -5.90 7.11 3.49
N VAL A 66 -5.61 8.05 4.39
CA VAL A 66 -4.67 9.15 4.16
C VAL A 66 -3.48 8.97 5.10
N LEU A 67 -2.29 8.85 4.52
CA LEU A 67 -1.02 8.72 5.23
C LEU A 67 -0.20 9.99 5.04
N ARG A 68 0.22 10.59 6.15
CA ARG A 68 1.14 11.73 6.17
C ARG A 68 2.56 11.23 6.45
N PRO A 69 3.55 11.64 5.66
CA PRO A 69 4.96 11.41 5.99
C PRO A 69 5.30 12.00 7.36
N ASP A 70 6.20 11.37 8.10
CA ASP A 70 6.76 11.96 9.32
C ASP A 70 7.33 13.36 9.02
N PRO A 71 6.90 14.43 9.72
CA PRO A 71 7.37 15.79 9.46
C PRO A 71 8.87 15.98 9.71
N THR A 72 9.54 15.08 10.44
CA THR A 72 11.00 15.13 10.62
C THR A 72 11.76 14.65 9.38
N PHE A 73 11.09 14.00 8.42
CA PHE A 73 11.71 13.57 7.17
C PHE A 73 12.00 14.75 6.25
N ILE A 74 13.20 14.78 5.70
CA ILE A 74 13.61 15.79 4.72
C ILE A 74 13.71 15.12 3.34
N PRO A 75 12.78 15.40 2.42
CA PRO A 75 12.84 14.86 1.07
C PRO A 75 14.02 15.45 0.30
N LYS A 76 14.49 14.71 -0.73
CA LYS A 76 15.59 15.17 -1.59
C LYS A 76 15.30 16.54 -2.22
N ILE A 77 14.05 16.77 -2.64
CA ILE A 77 13.60 18.09 -3.08
C ILE A 77 12.92 18.73 -1.89
N ASN A 78 13.66 19.60 -1.21
CA ASN A 78 13.23 20.16 0.05
C ASN A 78 12.28 21.36 -0.12
N SER A 79 11.06 21.12 -0.59
CA SER A 79 10.00 22.13 -0.66
C SER A 79 8.81 21.77 0.23
N ALA A 80 8.01 22.78 0.60
CA ALA A 80 6.80 22.58 1.40
C ALA A 80 5.85 21.54 0.77
N PHE A 81 5.70 21.59 -0.55
CA PHE A 81 4.91 20.62 -1.31
C PHE A 81 5.39 19.17 -1.10
N HIS A 82 6.69 18.90 -1.29
CA HIS A 82 7.22 17.54 -1.17
C HIS A 82 7.24 17.03 0.28
N ARG A 83 7.37 17.93 1.27
CA ARG A 83 7.31 17.57 2.70
C ARG A 83 5.90 17.19 3.15
N ALA A 84 4.90 17.90 2.65
CA ALA A 84 3.51 17.74 3.07
C ALA A 84 2.70 16.82 2.15
N GLN A 85 3.35 16.16 1.18
CA GLN A 85 2.62 15.35 0.20
C GLN A 85 2.07 14.08 0.85
N GLU A 86 0.75 14.05 1.01
CA GLU A 86 0.05 12.90 1.57
C GLU A 86 -0.01 11.74 0.56
N LEU A 87 0.05 10.51 1.09
CA LEU A 87 -0.26 9.31 0.35
C LEU A 87 -1.71 8.93 0.60
N ILE A 88 -2.52 8.95 -0.45
CA ILE A 88 -3.94 8.57 -0.40
C ILE A 88 -4.09 7.18 -1.00
N LEU A 89 -4.56 6.22 -0.22
CA LEU A 89 -4.92 4.88 -0.68
C LEU A 89 -6.45 4.77 -0.71
N PRO A 90 -7.10 4.82 -1.88
CA PRO A 90 -8.55 4.69 -1.98
C PRO A 90 -8.99 3.25 -1.71
N ASN A 91 -10.26 3.06 -1.38
CA ASN A 91 -10.85 1.72 -1.30
C ASN A 91 -10.70 0.99 -2.64
N PHE A 92 -10.24 -0.24 -2.57
CA PHE A 92 -10.14 -1.10 -3.73
C PHE A 92 -11.54 -1.55 -4.17
N CYS A 93 -11.92 -1.24 -5.41
CA CYS A 93 -13.17 -1.68 -6.03
C CYS A 93 -14.43 -1.45 -5.18
N SER A 94 -14.67 -0.22 -4.70
CA SER A 94 -15.84 0.12 -3.85
C SER A 94 -17.22 -0.27 -4.41
N ARG A 95 -17.31 -0.58 -5.71
CA ARG A 95 -18.49 -1.12 -6.40
C ARG A 95 -18.05 -2.24 -7.35
N PRO A 96 -17.87 -3.47 -6.84
CA PRO A 96 -17.44 -4.58 -7.68
C PRO A 96 -18.51 -4.89 -8.72
N SER A 97 -18.10 -5.05 -9.97
CA SER A 97 -18.92 -5.35 -11.14
C SER A 97 -18.53 -6.67 -11.79
N HIS A 98 -17.30 -7.13 -11.58
CA HIS A 98 -16.76 -8.37 -12.13
C HIS A 98 -16.55 -9.44 -11.03
N PRO A 99 -16.78 -10.74 -11.27
CA PRO A 99 -16.57 -11.80 -10.28
C PRO A 99 -15.20 -11.78 -9.58
N LEU A 100 -14.15 -11.42 -10.32
CA LEU A 100 -12.80 -11.26 -9.75
C LEU A 100 -12.69 -10.09 -8.76
N GLU A 101 -13.40 -8.97 -9.00
CA GLU A 101 -13.43 -7.85 -8.07
C GLU A 101 -14.12 -8.24 -6.77
N TYR A 102 -15.20 -9.02 -6.85
CA TYR A 102 -15.86 -9.59 -5.67
C TYR A 102 -14.95 -10.53 -4.88
N GLN A 103 -14.06 -11.24 -5.55
CA GLN A 103 -13.09 -12.12 -4.89
C GLN A 103 -12.01 -11.28 -4.19
N TRP A 104 -11.43 -10.30 -4.87
CA TRP A 104 -10.37 -9.44 -4.30
C TRP A 104 -10.86 -8.49 -3.21
N HIS A 105 -12.16 -8.20 -3.14
CA HIS A 105 -12.74 -7.37 -2.09
C HIS A 105 -12.97 -8.12 -0.77
N ARG A 106 -12.86 -9.46 -0.76
CA ARG A 106 -13.02 -10.26 0.46
C ARG A 106 -11.66 -10.37 1.16
N LEU A 107 -11.66 -10.17 2.48
CA LEU A 107 -10.49 -10.37 3.34
C LEU A 107 -10.27 -11.87 3.69
N ASP A 108 -10.84 -12.77 2.88
CA ASP A 108 -11.06 -14.18 3.17
C ASP A 108 -10.42 -15.09 2.11
#